data_AF-A0A952WJI9-F1
#
_entry.id   AF-A0A952WJI9-F1
#
_cell.length_a   1.000
_cell.length_b   1.000
_cell.length_c   1.000
_cell.angle_alpha   90.00
_cell.angle_beta   90.00
_cell.angle_gamma   90.00
#
_symmetry.space_group_name_H-M   'P 1'
#
loop_
_entity.id
_entity.type
_entity.pdbx_description
1 polymer ?
#
loop_
_entity_poly.entity_id
_entity_poly.type
_entity_poly.pdbx_seq_one_letter_code
_entity_poly.pdbx_strand_id
1 'polypeptide(L)'
;MQALRSTLPAKIRAFTLIEVLLGIIILAIGLLGLAAVFPLVVKQQRDAQDTVIGISAARGAETVLKSRTGYFSQTAQDIVGLNAPSGKSGWGALSWALYQTANAKKSEDFGLVRWSTVFNDSNTFKTAIYGNTAEQLAGSALGTSAVRGALYIGSDQGSQHDVVIKPYERLLPMPAPGVEPQFVWDIVPMLATPIDTNTIIATRTALPLRIAIFVRRIDSAIRLPQDPTTGKTMSLGDAVNAGLVLPLGADGDGLPTLNGQGIYPRFFYPSVQSAYRRFGADAGPFNVIRFKSTTSATVLAAARQIGQQLLDNEGNFYTVVALPDETGSEVPYQNFLDQCVVIEPGLPTGYLQSTSSKSNSSDVRSGRTLELLCSPQIPAAVSTFLVRP
;
A
#
# COMPACT_ATOMS: atom_id res chain seq x y z
N MET A 1 6.51 -89.14 -18.49
CA MET A 1 7.42 -88.16 -17.87
C MET A 1 6.62 -86.93 -17.47
N GLN A 2 6.10 -86.87 -16.24
CA GLN A 2 5.47 -85.65 -15.73
C GLN A 2 5.78 -85.57 -14.24
N ALA A 3 6.82 -84.80 -13.92
CA ALA A 3 7.28 -84.59 -12.55
C ALA A 3 6.30 -83.66 -11.83
N LEU A 4 5.54 -84.22 -10.88
CA LEU A 4 4.77 -83.49 -9.87
C LEU A 4 5.74 -82.66 -9.01
N ARG A 5 5.94 -81.38 -9.38
CA ARG A 5 6.61 -80.40 -8.52
C ARG A 5 5.69 -80.09 -7.33
N SER A 6 6.02 -80.64 -6.17
CA SER A 6 5.41 -80.27 -4.89
C SER A 6 5.70 -78.79 -4.61
N THR A 7 4.67 -77.94 -4.72
CA THR A 7 4.73 -76.56 -4.23
C THR A 7 4.71 -76.60 -2.71
N LEU A 8 5.89 -76.61 -2.09
CA LEU A 8 6.02 -76.42 -0.65
C LEU A 8 5.38 -75.08 -0.27
N PRO A 9 4.55 -75.02 0.78
CA PRO A 9 3.89 -73.80 1.20
C PRO A 9 4.95 -72.75 1.53
N ALA A 10 4.90 -71.62 0.83
CA ALA A 10 5.79 -70.50 1.09
C ALA A 10 5.64 -70.07 2.56
N LYS A 11 6.73 -70.14 3.32
CA LYS A 11 6.77 -69.75 4.72
C LYS A 11 6.43 -68.26 4.82
N ILE A 12 5.20 -67.94 5.23
CA ILE A 12 4.76 -66.57 5.47
C ILE A 12 5.58 -66.04 6.63
N ARG A 13 6.47 -65.08 6.35
CA ARG A 13 7.24 -64.38 7.38
C ARG A 13 6.31 -63.36 8.04
N ALA A 14 6.06 -63.51 9.33
CA ALA A 14 5.39 -62.49 10.12
C ALA A 14 6.33 -61.29 10.33
N PHE A 15 5.77 -60.07 10.31
CA PHE A 15 6.52 -58.85 10.60
C PHE A 15 7.05 -58.88 12.04
N THR A 16 8.29 -58.46 12.21
CA THR A 16 8.89 -58.31 13.53
C THR A 16 8.34 -57.07 14.23
N LEU A 17 8.33 -57.07 15.56
CA LEU A 17 7.90 -55.91 16.36
C LEU A 17 8.68 -54.65 15.98
N ILE A 18 9.98 -54.79 15.70
CA ILE A 18 10.83 -53.66 15.31
C ILE A 18 10.45 -53.06 13.95
N GLU A 19 10.05 -53.88 12.98
CA GLU A 19 9.57 -53.41 11.68
C GLU A 19 8.27 -52.61 11.83
N VAL A 20 7.33 -53.08 12.66
CA VAL A 20 6.07 -52.38 12.92
C VAL A 20 6.33 -51.04 13.63
N LEU A 21 7.22 -51.02 14.62
CA LEU A 21 7.56 -49.82 15.37
C LEU A 21 8.27 -48.79 14.49
N LEU A 22 9.17 -49.22 13.62
CA LEU A 22 9.82 -48.36 12.63
C LEU A 22 8.81 -47.80 11.61
N GLY A 23 7.83 -48.60 11.18
CA GLY A 23 6.73 -48.15 10.33
C GLY A 23 5.89 -47.05 10.98
N ILE A 24 5.56 -47.20 12.27
CA ILE A 24 4.82 -46.18 13.04
C ILE A 24 5.63 -44.89 13.18
N ILE A 25 6.94 -44.98 13.46
CA ILE A 25 7.80 -43.80 13.57
C ILE A 25 7.87 -43.04 12.23
N ILE A 26 8.09 -43.75 11.12
CA ILE A 26 8.14 -43.12 9.78
C ILE A 26 6.80 -42.47 9.44
N LEU A 27 5.67 -43.15 9.73
CA LEU A 27 4.34 -42.60 9.53
C LEU A 27 4.12 -41.34 10.37
N ALA A 28 4.51 -41.35 11.65
CA ALA A 28 4.36 -40.21 12.54
C ALA A 28 5.18 -39.00 12.09
N ILE A 29 6.42 -39.22 11.65
CA ILE A 29 7.27 -38.15 11.08
C ILE A 29 6.66 -37.61 9.78
N GLY A 30 6.14 -38.48 8.91
CA GLY A 30 5.47 -38.09 7.68
C GLY A 30 4.21 -37.23 7.93
N LEU A 31 3.37 -37.64 8.89
CA LEU A 31 2.18 -36.87 9.29
C LEU A 31 2.54 -35.53 9.94
N LEU A 32 3.63 -35.49 10.72
CA LEU A 32 4.14 -34.24 11.32
C LEU A 32 4.66 -33.27 10.26
N GLY A 33 5.39 -33.78 9.26
CA GLY A 33 5.84 -32.99 8.11
C GLY A 33 4.67 -32.40 7.32
N LEU A 34 3.64 -33.20 7.07
CA LEU A 34 2.43 -32.76 6.37
C LEU A 34 1.64 -31.71 7.16
N ALA A 35 1.52 -31.87 8.49
CA ALA A 35 0.90 -30.89 9.36
C ALA A 35 1.64 -29.53 9.37
N ALA A 36 2.97 -29.55 9.23
CA ALA A 36 3.77 -28.32 9.16
C ALA A 36 3.58 -27.54 7.84
N VAL A 37 3.19 -28.19 6.75
CA VAL A 37 3.00 -27.56 5.43
C VAL A 37 1.64 -26.86 5.30
N PHE A 38 0.60 -27.34 6.00
CA PHE A 38 -0.75 -26.79 5.84
C PHE A 38 -0.87 -25.29 6.15
N PRO A 39 -0.34 -24.74 7.27
CA PRO A 39 -0.43 -23.31 7.54
C PRO A 39 0.22 -22.45 6.44
N LEU A 40 1.31 -22.93 5.86
CA LEU A 40 2.00 -22.25 4.76
C LEU A 40 1.12 -22.22 3.50
N VAL A 41 0.49 -23.34 3.14
CA VAL A 41 -0.42 -23.42 1.98
C VAL A 41 -1.64 -22.52 2.18
N VAL A 42 -2.24 -22.50 3.38
CA VAL A 42 -3.38 -21.62 3.69
C VAL A 42 -2.98 -20.15 3.57
N LYS A 43 -1.80 -19.78 4.06
CA LYS A 43 -1.27 -18.42 3.91
C LYS A 43 -1.10 -18.07 2.43
N GLN A 44 -0.43 -18.92 1.66
CA GLN A 44 -0.21 -18.70 0.23
C GLN A 44 -1.51 -18.59 -0.57
N GLN A 45 -2.49 -19.46 -0.29
CA GLN A 45 -3.80 -19.41 -0.92
C GLN A 45 -4.54 -18.11 -0.58
N ARG A 46 -4.47 -17.68 0.68
CA ARG A 46 -5.07 -16.42 1.13
C ARG A 46 -4.43 -15.22 0.44
N ASP A 47 -3.10 -15.17 0.41
CA ASP A 47 -2.34 -14.08 -0.24
C ASP A 47 -2.63 -14.03 -1.76
N ALA A 48 -2.74 -15.20 -2.40
CA ALA A 48 -3.11 -15.30 -3.81
C ALA A 48 -4.56 -14.84 -4.07
N GLN A 49 -5.51 -15.26 -3.23
CA GLN A 49 -6.90 -14.83 -3.31
C GLN A 49 -7.04 -13.32 -3.10
N ASP A 50 -6.29 -12.76 -2.15
CA ASP A 50 -6.26 -11.32 -1.90
C ASP A 50 -5.71 -10.52 -3.06
N THR A 51 -4.68 -11.04 -3.70
CA THR A 51 -4.13 -10.41 -4.90
C THR A 51 -5.19 -10.36 -6.01
N VAL A 52 -5.88 -11.47 -6.28
CA VAL A 52 -6.89 -11.55 -7.34
C VAL A 52 -8.09 -10.65 -7.05
N ILE A 53 -8.66 -10.75 -5.84
CA ILE A 53 -9.82 -9.93 -5.46
C ILE A 53 -9.41 -8.47 -5.31
N GLY A 54 -8.22 -8.20 -4.78
CA GLY A 54 -7.64 -6.87 -4.65
C GLY A 54 -7.47 -6.17 -5.99
N ILE A 55 -7.03 -6.86 -7.04
CA ILE A 55 -6.94 -6.30 -8.40
C ILE A 55 -8.34 -5.96 -8.94
N SER A 56 -9.32 -6.83 -8.76
CA SER A 56 -10.70 -6.56 -9.15
C SER A 56 -11.28 -5.35 -8.39
N ALA A 57 -10.98 -5.27 -7.09
CA ALA A 57 -11.35 -4.15 -6.23
C ALA A 57 -10.71 -2.84 -6.71
N ALA A 58 -9.43 -2.86 -7.07
CA ALA A 58 -8.72 -1.69 -7.59
C ALA A 58 -9.34 -1.17 -8.89
N ARG A 59 -9.75 -2.06 -9.81
CA ARG A 59 -10.50 -1.68 -11.03
C ARG A 59 -11.88 -1.11 -10.73
N GLY A 60 -12.55 -1.63 -9.69
CA GLY A 60 -13.80 -1.07 -9.19
C GLY A 60 -13.62 0.36 -8.68
N ALA A 61 -12.59 0.58 -7.86
CA ALA A 61 -12.21 1.90 -7.36
C ALA A 61 -11.86 2.87 -8.52
N GLU A 62 -11.08 2.43 -9.50
CA GLU A 62 -10.78 3.19 -10.71
C GLU A 62 -12.06 3.60 -11.45
N THR A 63 -13.02 2.68 -11.59
CA THR A 63 -14.32 2.96 -12.23
C THR A 63 -15.11 4.00 -11.44
N VAL A 64 -15.13 3.92 -10.11
CA VAL A 64 -15.77 4.93 -9.24
C VAL A 64 -15.10 6.30 -9.40
N LEU A 65 -13.76 6.35 -9.44
CA LEU A 65 -13.01 7.60 -9.59
C LEU A 65 -13.20 8.23 -10.98
N LYS A 66 -13.28 7.41 -12.03
CA LYS A 66 -13.55 7.87 -13.41
C LYS A 66 -14.99 8.31 -13.63
N SER A 67 -15.96 7.58 -13.06
CA SER A 67 -17.40 7.83 -13.25
C SER A 67 -17.91 9.06 -12.50
N ARG A 68 -17.17 9.55 -11.50
CA ARG A 68 -17.46 10.81 -10.79
C ARG A 68 -17.17 12.05 -11.65
N THR A 69 -17.87 12.17 -12.76
CA THR A 69 -18.02 13.44 -13.49
C THR A 69 -18.96 14.34 -12.67
N GLY A 70 -18.57 15.58 -12.38
CA GLY A 70 -19.14 16.39 -11.29
C GLY A 70 -20.64 16.60 -11.30
N TYR A 71 -21.37 15.85 -10.46
CA TYR A 71 -22.76 16.14 -10.13
C TYR A 71 -23.07 15.83 -8.68
N PHE A 72 -22.88 16.82 -7.79
CA PHE A 72 -23.70 17.05 -6.59
C PHE A 72 -23.60 18.53 -6.15
N SER A 73 -24.10 19.44 -6.99
CA SER A 73 -24.61 20.76 -6.56
C SER A 73 -25.64 21.26 -7.58
N GLN A 74 -26.81 21.71 -7.11
CA GLN A 74 -27.99 22.06 -7.89
C GLN A 74 -27.94 23.48 -8.51
N THR A 75 -26.80 24.16 -8.45
CA THR A 75 -26.62 25.50 -9.06
C THR A 75 -25.43 25.49 -9.99
N ALA A 76 -25.65 25.86 -11.25
CA ALA A 76 -24.68 25.84 -12.35
C ALA A 76 -23.42 26.72 -12.15
N GLN A 77 -23.29 27.40 -11.01
CA GLN A 77 -22.10 28.17 -10.61
C GLN A 77 -21.14 27.39 -9.69
N ASP A 78 -21.54 26.26 -9.10
CA ASP A 78 -20.74 25.49 -8.13
C ASP A 78 -20.60 24.01 -8.55
N ILE A 79 -20.09 23.73 -9.76
CA ILE A 79 -19.77 22.35 -10.15
C ILE A 79 -18.53 21.89 -9.35
N VAL A 80 -18.77 21.35 -8.16
CA VAL A 80 -17.77 20.65 -7.36
C VAL A 80 -17.77 19.19 -7.78
N GLY A 81 -16.71 18.77 -8.45
CA GLY A 81 -16.53 17.41 -8.93
C GLY A 81 -15.08 17.09 -9.19
N LEU A 82 -14.79 15.79 -9.34
CA LEU A 82 -13.44 15.33 -9.66
C LEU A 82 -12.96 15.88 -11.01
N ASN A 83 -13.84 15.91 -12.02
CA ASN A 83 -13.60 16.46 -13.35
C ASN A 83 -14.32 17.82 -13.53
N ALA A 84 -14.11 18.77 -12.62
CA ALA A 84 -14.73 20.08 -12.71
C ALA A 84 -14.15 20.88 -13.90
N PRO A 85 -14.97 21.37 -14.84
CA PRO A 85 -14.50 22.05 -16.07
C PRO A 85 -13.62 23.28 -15.81
N SER A 86 -13.80 23.93 -14.65
CA SER A 86 -13.03 25.11 -14.26
C SER A 86 -11.57 24.81 -13.93
N GLY A 87 -11.22 23.55 -13.66
CA GLY A 87 -9.91 23.16 -13.14
C GLY A 87 -9.57 23.77 -11.78
N LYS A 88 -10.57 24.26 -11.03
CA LYS A 88 -10.41 24.90 -9.72
C LYS A 88 -10.76 24.00 -8.53
N SER A 89 -11.29 22.81 -8.79
CA SER A 89 -11.55 21.76 -7.79
C SER A 89 -11.12 20.38 -8.31
N GLY A 90 -11.13 19.37 -7.44
CA GLY A 90 -10.91 17.98 -7.83
C GLY A 90 -9.53 17.75 -8.44
N TRP A 91 -9.48 17.00 -9.55
CA TRP A 91 -8.23 16.65 -10.21
C TRP A 91 -7.48 17.85 -10.81
N GLY A 92 -8.20 18.85 -11.33
CA GLY A 92 -7.57 20.02 -11.95
C GLY A 92 -6.89 20.94 -10.94
N ALA A 93 -7.48 21.14 -9.76
CA ALA A 93 -6.85 21.90 -8.69
C ALA A 93 -5.61 21.17 -8.17
N LEU A 94 -5.76 19.86 -7.93
CA LEU A 94 -4.69 19.02 -7.45
C LEU A 94 -3.50 18.94 -8.43
N SER A 95 -3.77 18.72 -9.73
CA SER A 95 -2.73 18.65 -10.75
C SER A 95 -1.95 19.97 -10.82
N TRP A 96 -2.66 21.09 -10.78
CA TRP A 96 -2.06 22.42 -10.77
C TRP A 96 -1.24 22.68 -9.52
N ALA A 97 -1.72 22.24 -8.36
CA ALA A 97 -1.01 22.42 -7.10
C ALA A 97 0.29 21.60 -7.09
N LEU A 98 0.23 20.30 -7.43
CA LEU A 98 1.42 19.46 -7.57
C LEU A 98 2.42 20.01 -8.59
N TYR A 99 1.93 20.55 -9.71
CA TYR A 99 2.76 21.20 -10.71
C TYR A 99 3.52 22.42 -10.15
N GLN A 100 2.83 23.29 -9.41
CA GLN A 100 3.48 24.43 -8.76
C GLN A 100 4.55 23.99 -7.77
N THR A 101 4.29 22.93 -6.99
CA THR A 101 5.28 22.36 -6.06
C THR A 101 6.52 21.89 -6.80
N ALA A 102 6.32 21.08 -7.85
CA ALA A 102 7.38 20.53 -8.66
C ALA A 102 8.18 21.66 -9.31
N ASN A 103 7.51 22.67 -9.88
CA ASN A 103 8.18 23.82 -10.50
C ASN A 103 8.99 24.64 -9.48
N ALA A 104 8.48 24.81 -8.24
CA ALA A 104 9.22 25.47 -7.17
C ALA A 104 10.45 24.66 -6.70
N LYS A 105 10.43 23.33 -6.88
CA LYS A 105 11.52 22.40 -6.51
C LYS A 105 12.42 21.98 -7.67
N LYS A 106 12.26 22.62 -8.81
CA LYS A 106 12.96 22.30 -10.06
C LYS A 106 14.49 22.32 -9.96
N SER A 107 15.04 23.27 -9.20
CA SER A 107 16.49 23.41 -8.97
C SER A 107 17.05 22.50 -7.87
N GLU A 108 16.20 21.96 -7.00
CA GLU A 108 16.63 21.17 -5.82
C GLU A 108 16.48 19.66 -6.06
N ASP A 109 15.34 19.23 -6.63
CA ASP A 109 14.97 17.81 -6.77
C ASP A 109 14.58 17.44 -8.21
N PHE A 110 15.07 18.17 -9.20
CA PHE A 110 14.74 17.96 -10.62
C PHE A 110 13.22 17.98 -10.89
N GLY A 111 12.49 18.79 -10.12
CA GLY A 111 11.04 18.91 -10.25
C GLY A 111 10.25 17.72 -9.73
N LEU A 112 10.87 16.82 -8.95
CA LEU A 112 10.15 15.74 -8.27
C LEU A 112 9.44 16.28 -7.03
N VAL A 113 8.16 15.92 -6.88
CA VAL A 113 7.40 16.22 -5.65
C VAL A 113 7.70 15.13 -4.62
N ARG A 114 8.20 15.54 -3.45
CA ARG A 114 8.40 14.65 -2.32
C ARG A 114 7.05 14.26 -1.69
N TRP A 115 6.88 13.02 -1.25
CA TRP A 115 5.72 12.57 -0.49
C TRP A 115 5.54 13.36 0.80
N SER A 116 6.64 13.69 1.47
CA SER A 116 6.64 14.57 2.62
C SER A 116 6.01 15.94 2.31
N THR A 117 6.06 16.41 1.06
CA THR A 117 5.42 17.66 0.62
C THR A 117 3.96 17.44 0.21
N VAL A 118 3.63 16.30 -0.41
CA VAL A 118 2.24 15.93 -0.77
C VAL A 118 1.37 15.77 0.47
N PHE A 119 1.89 15.16 1.54
CA PHE A 119 1.14 14.82 2.76
C PHE A 119 1.41 15.74 3.95
N ASN A 120 2.14 16.85 3.78
CA ASN A 120 2.38 17.78 4.88
C ASN A 120 1.08 18.51 5.25
N ASP A 121 0.62 18.37 6.49
CA ASP A 121 -0.57 19.06 7.03
C ASP A 121 -0.45 20.60 6.99
N SER A 122 0.77 21.13 6.90
CA SER A 122 1.05 22.58 6.82
C SER A 122 1.09 23.15 5.40
N ASN A 123 1.03 22.31 4.37
CA ASN A 123 1.09 22.79 2.99
C ASN A 123 -0.28 23.21 2.46
N THR A 124 -0.24 24.16 1.52
CA THR A 124 -1.38 24.63 0.72
C THR A 124 -1.97 23.54 -0.21
N PHE A 125 -1.38 22.34 -0.25
CA PHE A 125 -1.83 21.19 -1.05
C PHE A 125 -2.98 20.49 -0.32
N LYS A 126 -4.22 20.78 -0.71
CA LYS A 126 -5.42 20.24 -0.05
C LYS A 126 -5.79 18.82 -0.48
N THR A 127 -4.87 18.01 -1.02
CA THR A 127 -5.12 16.57 -1.06
C THR A 127 -4.63 15.95 0.22
N ALA A 128 -5.56 15.72 1.10
CA ALA A 128 -5.31 14.99 2.32
C ALA A 128 -6.35 13.90 2.45
N ILE A 129 -5.86 12.67 2.62
CA ILE A 129 -6.68 11.64 3.25
C ILE A 129 -6.69 11.97 4.73
N TYR A 130 -7.67 12.78 5.15
CA TYR A 130 -7.80 13.13 6.55
C TYR A 130 -8.33 11.93 7.31
N GLY A 131 -7.43 11.30 8.04
CA GLY A 131 -7.77 10.26 8.98
C GLY A 131 -8.15 10.77 10.35
N ASN A 132 -8.99 11.80 10.46
CA ASN A 132 -9.06 12.51 11.74
C ASN A 132 -10.06 11.88 12.72
N THR A 133 -9.64 11.83 13.99
CA THR A 133 -10.52 11.85 15.17
C THR A 133 -11.21 13.23 15.25
N ALA A 134 -12.37 13.30 15.91
CA ALA A 134 -13.15 14.53 16.04
C ALA A 134 -12.37 15.73 16.62
N GLU A 135 -11.31 15.50 17.41
CA GLU A 135 -10.48 16.54 18.04
C GLU A 135 -9.56 17.29 17.06
N GLN A 136 -8.99 16.63 16.04
CA GLN A 136 -8.17 17.32 15.02
C GLN A 136 -9.02 18.15 14.05
N LEU A 137 -10.33 17.88 13.97
CA LEU A 137 -11.27 18.62 13.14
C LEU A 137 -11.71 19.93 13.78
N ALA A 138 -11.66 20.03 15.12
CA ALA A 138 -11.98 21.26 15.84
C ALA A 138 -11.01 22.42 15.53
N GLY A 139 -9.79 22.12 15.05
CA GLY A 139 -8.80 23.11 14.61
C GLY A 139 -8.62 23.21 13.08
N SER A 140 -9.34 22.40 12.30
CA SER A 140 -9.22 22.36 10.83
C SER A 140 -10.14 23.38 10.16
N ALA A 141 -9.66 23.99 9.07
CA ALA A 141 -10.45 24.87 8.21
C ALA A 141 -11.66 24.17 7.53
N LEU A 142 -11.81 22.85 7.68
CA LEU A 142 -12.97 22.08 7.22
C LEU A 142 -14.18 22.13 8.18
N GLY A 143 -14.00 22.64 9.42
CA GLY A 143 -15.07 22.80 10.40
C GLY A 143 -15.68 21.49 10.92
N THR A 144 -16.82 21.60 11.61
CA THR A 144 -17.57 20.48 12.24
C THR A 144 -18.18 19.47 11.25
N SER A 145 -18.05 19.69 9.94
CA SER A 145 -18.66 18.86 8.89
C SER A 145 -17.78 17.72 8.39
N ALA A 146 -16.57 17.56 8.94
CA ALA A 146 -15.66 16.53 8.46
C ALA A 146 -16.10 15.13 8.91
N VAL A 147 -16.31 14.27 7.92
CA VAL A 147 -16.65 12.85 8.11
C VAL A 147 -15.37 12.07 8.45
N ARG A 148 -15.41 11.32 9.55
CA ARG A 148 -14.30 10.49 10.04
C ARG A 148 -13.87 9.49 8.96
N GLY A 149 -12.58 9.49 8.61
CA GLY A 149 -12.00 8.61 7.59
C GLY A 149 -12.42 8.94 6.15
N ALA A 150 -13.01 10.10 5.87
CA ALA A 150 -13.28 10.50 4.49
C ALA A 150 -12.00 10.93 3.76
N LEU A 151 -12.00 10.74 2.45
CA LEU A 151 -10.95 11.17 1.54
C LEU A 151 -11.35 12.53 0.97
N TYR A 152 -10.50 13.54 1.14
CA TYR A 152 -10.74 14.90 0.65
C TYR A 152 -9.76 15.21 -0.48
N ILE A 153 -10.31 15.76 -1.55
CA ILE A 153 -9.54 16.15 -2.73
C ILE A 153 -9.74 17.65 -2.90
N GLY A 154 -8.63 18.36 -2.70
CA GLY A 154 -8.57 19.80 -2.51
C GLY A 154 -9.14 20.67 -3.61
N SER A 155 -9.57 21.86 -3.20
CA SER A 155 -9.95 22.96 -4.08
C SER A 155 -9.17 24.25 -3.78
N ASP A 156 -8.86 24.99 -4.84
CA ASP A 156 -8.25 26.32 -4.74
C ASP A 156 -9.25 27.37 -4.19
N GLN A 157 -10.54 27.03 -4.09
CA GLN A 157 -11.61 27.96 -3.72
C GLN A 157 -12.00 27.92 -2.23
N GLY A 158 -11.38 27.04 -1.44
CA GLY A 158 -11.76 26.84 -0.03
C GLY A 158 -12.16 25.41 0.25
N SER A 159 -12.19 25.03 1.54
CA SER A 159 -12.55 23.69 1.99
C SER A 159 -14.00 23.32 1.67
N GLN A 160 -14.90 24.30 1.56
CA GLN A 160 -16.29 24.05 1.16
C GLN A 160 -16.44 23.55 -0.30
N HIS A 161 -15.37 23.62 -1.10
CA HIS A 161 -15.34 23.15 -2.48
C HIS A 161 -14.47 21.89 -2.65
N ASP A 162 -14.02 21.28 -1.57
CA ASP A 162 -13.26 20.03 -1.63
C ASP A 162 -14.19 18.89 -2.07
N VAL A 163 -13.69 17.99 -2.92
CA VAL A 163 -14.42 16.78 -3.28
C VAL A 163 -14.26 15.76 -2.17
N VAL A 164 -15.36 15.35 -1.57
CA VAL A 164 -15.38 14.38 -0.48
C VAL A 164 -15.77 13.00 -1.00
N ILE A 165 -14.95 12.00 -0.71
CA ILE A 165 -15.27 10.58 -0.89
C ILE A 165 -15.43 9.97 0.50
N LYS A 166 -16.66 9.60 0.85
CA LYS A 166 -16.99 9.09 2.18
C LYS A 166 -16.39 7.69 2.36
N PRO A 167 -16.07 7.26 3.59
CA PRO A 167 -15.47 5.95 3.83
C PRO A 167 -16.29 4.79 3.27
N TYR A 168 -17.63 4.85 3.37
CA TYR A 168 -18.50 3.78 2.86
C TYR A 168 -18.42 3.62 1.34
N GLU A 169 -18.14 4.69 0.61
CA GLU A 169 -17.99 4.69 -0.85
C GLU A 169 -16.66 4.06 -1.29
N ARG A 170 -15.77 3.84 -0.32
CA ARG A 170 -14.46 3.21 -0.53
C ARG A 170 -14.46 1.72 -0.20
N LEU A 171 -15.59 1.17 0.25
CA LEU A 171 -15.74 -0.23 0.61
C LEU A 171 -16.00 -1.10 -0.61
N LEU A 172 -15.37 -2.28 -0.64
CA LEU A 172 -15.45 -3.23 -1.74
C LEU A 172 -15.64 -4.67 -1.23
N PRO A 173 -16.60 -5.43 -1.77
CA PRO A 173 -17.70 -4.96 -2.62
C PRO A 173 -18.53 -3.86 -1.94
N MET A 174 -19.24 -3.06 -2.73
CA MET A 174 -20.08 -1.98 -2.18
C MET A 174 -21.12 -2.61 -1.22
N PRO A 175 -21.30 -2.06 0.00
CA PRO A 175 -22.21 -2.63 0.97
C PRO A 175 -23.63 -2.75 0.42
N ALA A 176 -24.22 -3.93 0.55
CA ALA A 176 -25.60 -4.23 0.19
C ALA A 176 -26.16 -5.28 1.16
N PRO A 177 -27.49 -5.46 1.25
CA PRO A 177 -28.08 -6.49 2.12
C PRO A 177 -27.50 -7.88 1.84
N GLY A 178 -26.89 -8.49 2.84
CA GLY A 178 -26.24 -9.81 2.73
C GLY A 178 -24.83 -9.80 2.08
N VAL A 179 -24.28 -8.63 1.75
CA VAL A 179 -22.95 -8.48 1.16
C VAL A 179 -22.07 -7.69 2.13
N GLU A 180 -21.10 -8.39 2.73
CA GLU A 180 -20.12 -7.75 3.61
C GLU A 180 -18.90 -7.27 2.80
N PRO A 181 -18.51 -6.00 2.93
CA PRO A 181 -17.29 -5.51 2.32
C PRO A 181 -16.07 -6.17 2.97
N GLN A 182 -15.06 -6.47 2.16
CA GLN A 182 -13.82 -7.12 2.61
C GLN A 182 -12.60 -6.23 2.46
N PHE A 183 -12.70 -5.24 1.58
CA PHE A 183 -11.61 -4.34 1.25
C PHE A 183 -12.06 -2.89 1.36
N VAL A 184 -11.08 -2.02 1.60
CA VAL A 184 -11.22 -0.58 1.42
C VAL A 184 -10.11 -0.11 0.50
N TRP A 185 -10.40 0.89 -0.34
CA TRP A 185 -9.40 1.50 -1.19
C TRP A 185 -9.05 2.93 -0.77
N ASP A 186 -7.79 3.28 -0.99
CA ASP A 186 -7.22 4.60 -0.81
C ASP A 186 -6.49 5.02 -2.09
N ILE A 187 -6.18 6.30 -2.20
CA ILE A 187 -5.48 6.82 -3.37
C ILE A 187 -4.30 7.70 -3.02
N VAL A 188 -3.31 7.71 -3.89
CA VAL A 188 -2.20 8.65 -3.85
C VAL A 188 -2.06 9.30 -5.22
N PRO A 189 -2.31 10.62 -5.33
CA PRO A 189 -2.11 11.34 -6.57
C PRO A 189 -0.64 11.73 -6.75
N MET A 190 -0.17 11.73 -7.99
CA MET A 190 1.13 12.26 -8.39
C MET A 190 1.07 12.81 -9.81
N LEU A 191 2.05 13.62 -10.20
CA LEU A 191 2.21 14.03 -11.59
C LEU A 191 2.58 12.81 -12.44
N ALA A 192 1.89 12.60 -13.57
CA ALA A 192 2.16 11.46 -14.43
C ALA A 192 3.52 11.53 -15.14
N THR A 193 3.98 12.76 -15.38
CA THR A 193 5.26 13.08 -16.01
C THR A 193 6.08 13.94 -15.06
N PRO A 194 7.35 13.57 -14.76
CA PRO A 194 8.27 14.47 -14.09
C PRO A 194 8.36 15.80 -14.85
N ILE A 195 8.41 16.91 -14.12
CA ILE A 195 8.59 18.22 -14.74
C ILE A 195 10.07 18.37 -15.08
N ASP A 196 10.39 18.36 -16.37
CA ASP A 196 11.76 18.64 -16.81
C ASP A 196 12.07 20.15 -16.82
N THR A 197 13.31 20.50 -17.13
CA THR A 197 13.76 21.90 -17.14
C THR A 197 13.05 22.78 -18.18
N ASN A 198 12.43 22.20 -19.21
CA ASN A 198 11.94 22.91 -20.38
C ASN A 198 10.41 22.83 -20.54
N THR A 199 9.72 22.08 -19.69
CA THR A 199 8.27 21.91 -19.74
C THR A 199 7.58 23.18 -19.25
N ILE A 200 6.98 23.93 -20.18
CA ILE A 200 6.09 25.07 -19.89
C ILE A 200 4.65 24.60 -20.10
N ILE A 201 3.87 24.61 -19.03
CA ILE A 201 2.46 24.18 -19.10
C ILE A 201 1.57 25.41 -18.97
N ALA A 202 0.88 25.72 -20.06
CA ALA A 202 0.06 26.93 -20.18
C ALA A 202 -1.34 26.80 -19.54
N THR A 203 -1.83 25.58 -19.30
CA THR A 203 -3.20 25.33 -18.82
C THR A 203 -3.26 24.23 -17.77
N ARG A 204 -4.15 24.40 -16.78
CA ARG A 204 -4.34 23.45 -15.66
C ARG A 204 -4.82 22.06 -16.11
N THR A 205 -5.62 22.02 -17.17
CA THR A 205 -6.21 20.79 -17.73
C THR A 205 -5.22 19.97 -18.53
N ALA A 206 -4.06 20.52 -18.90
CA ALA A 206 -3.02 19.81 -19.63
C ALA A 206 -2.13 18.92 -18.75
N LEU A 207 -2.35 18.90 -17.42
CA LEU A 207 -1.51 18.17 -16.47
C LEU A 207 -2.09 16.79 -16.16
N PRO A 208 -1.59 15.70 -16.80
CA PRO A 208 -2.02 14.36 -16.44
C PRO A 208 -1.58 14.04 -15.01
N LEU A 209 -2.52 13.52 -14.22
CA LEU A 209 -2.25 12.90 -12.94
C LEU A 209 -2.09 11.40 -13.13
N ARG A 210 -1.15 10.81 -12.41
CA ARG A 210 -1.15 9.38 -12.13
C ARG A 210 -1.76 9.20 -10.74
N ILE A 211 -2.74 8.32 -10.64
CA ILE A 211 -3.38 8.00 -9.37
C ILE A 211 -3.00 6.56 -9.04
N ALA A 212 -2.29 6.37 -7.92
CA ALA A 212 -2.08 5.05 -7.35
C ALA A 212 -3.26 4.70 -6.45
N ILE A 213 -3.86 3.53 -6.62
CA ILE A 213 -4.93 2.98 -5.78
C ILE A 213 -4.33 1.89 -4.92
N PHE A 214 -4.45 2.04 -3.60
CA PHE A 214 -4.08 1.02 -2.62
C PHE A 214 -5.34 0.32 -2.13
N VAL A 215 -5.44 -0.99 -2.32
CA VAL A 215 -6.54 -1.80 -1.79
C VAL A 215 -6.04 -2.55 -0.57
N ARG A 216 -6.72 -2.38 0.55
CA ARG A 216 -6.35 -2.96 1.85
C ARG A 216 -7.49 -3.82 2.37
N ARG A 217 -7.17 -4.91 3.04
CA ARG A 217 -8.18 -5.71 3.76
C ARG A 217 -8.75 -4.89 4.90
N ILE A 218 -10.05 -4.98 5.10
CA ILE A 218 -10.70 -4.40 6.28
C ILE A 218 -10.23 -5.15 7.52
N ASP A 219 -10.10 -4.39 8.61
CA ASP A 219 -9.72 -4.89 9.93
C ASP A 219 -10.63 -6.05 10.37
N SER A 220 -10.04 -7.21 10.63
CA SER A 220 -10.80 -8.45 10.89
C SER A 220 -11.42 -8.53 12.28
N ALA A 221 -10.99 -7.70 13.23
CA ALA A 221 -11.51 -7.70 14.60
C ALA A 221 -12.46 -6.52 14.88
N ILE A 222 -13.04 -5.92 13.84
CA ILE A 222 -14.10 -4.90 14.01
C ILE A 222 -15.29 -5.54 14.72
N ARG A 223 -15.70 -4.93 15.84
CA ARG A 223 -16.94 -5.29 16.53
C ARG A 223 -18.03 -4.34 16.08
N LEU A 224 -19.06 -4.90 15.44
CA LEU A 224 -20.17 -4.14 14.90
C LEU A 224 -21.12 -3.70 16.04
N PRO A 225 -21.46 -2.40 16.12
CA PRO A 225 -22.40 -1.90 17.11
C PRO A 225 -23.82 -2.40 16.82
N GLN A 226 -24.68 -2.38 17.85
CA GLN A 226 -26.11 -2.56 17.67
C GLN A 226 -26.75 -1.21 17.33
N ASP A 227 -27.70 -1.23 16.40
CA ASP A 227 -28.56 -0.08 16.12
C ASP A 227 -29.44 0.18 17.35
N PRO A 228 -29.38 1.37 17.96
CA PRO A 228 -30.13 1.68 19.18
C PRO A 228 -31.64 1.65 18.98
N THR A 229 -32.13 1.81 17.74
CA THR A 229 -33.55 1.83 17.42
C THR A 229 -34.12 0.43 17.26
N THR A 230 -33.36 -0.46 16.61
CA THR A 230 -33.84 -1.81 16.26
C THR A 230 -33.28 -2.92 17.16
N GLY A 231 -32.22 -2.64 17.92
CA GLY A 231 -31.47 -3.63 18.71
C GLY A 231 -30.69 -4.65 17.87
N LYS A 232 -30.72 -4.55 16.54
CA LYS A 232 -30.02 -5.46 15.63
C LYS A 232 -28.57 -5.02 15.45
N THR A 233 -27.66 -5.97 15.29
CA THR A 233 -26.28 -5.68 14.89
C THR A 233 -26.28 -5.00 13.52
N MET A 234 -25.63 -3.83 13.43
CA MET A 234 -25.50 -3.08 12.18
C MET A 234 -24.64 -3.84 11.17
N SER A 235 -24.88 -3.65 9.88
CA SER A 235 -23.90 -4.08 8.87
C SER A 235 -22.62 -3.24 8.98
N LEU A 236 -21.51 -3.78 8.48
CA LEU A 236 -20.25 -3.02 8.45
C LEU A 236 -20.36 -1.73 7.62
N GLY A 237 -21.08 -1.79 6.50
CA GLY A 237 -21.35 -0.61 5.68
C GLY A 237 -22.09 0.48 6.45
N ASP A 238 -23.13 0.11 7.19
CA ASP A 238 -23.93 1.06 7.99
C ASP A 238 -23.11 1.65 9.14
N ALA A 239 -22.34 0.83 9.84
CA ALA A 239 -21.50 1.27 10.95
C ALA A 239 -20.39 2.22 10.48
N VAL A 240 -19.79 1.97 9.31
CA VAL A 240 -18.80 2.85 8.68
C VAL A 240 -19.46 4.14 8.17
N ASN A 241 -20.63 4.07 7.53
CA ASN A 241 -21.36 5.24 7.05
C ASN A 241 -21.79 6.16 8.22
N ALA A 242 -22.17 5.58 9.35
CA ALA A 242 -22.48 6.30 10.58
C ALA A 242 -21.22 6.83 11.33
N GLY A 243 -20.02 6.49 10.88
CA GLY A 243 -18.75 6.90 11.51
C GLY A 243 -18.46 6.23 12.86
N LEU A 244 -19.20 5.17 13.20
CA LEU A 244 -19.06 4.43 14.46
C LEU A 244 -17.79 3.58 14.48
N VAL A 245 -17.40 3.05 13.31
CA VAL A 245 -16.16 2.29 13.11
C VAL A 245 -15.45 2.75 11.85
N LEU A 246 -14.14 2.52 11.79
CA LEU A 246 -13.34 2.70 10.59
C LEU A 246 -13.12 1.35 9.91
N PRO A 247 -13.06 1.29 8.57
CA PRO A 247 -12.66 0.05 7.90
C PRO A 247 -11.19 -0.31 8.18
N LEU A 248 -10.38 0.69 8.54
CA LEU A 248 -9.01 0.53 9.01
C LEU A 248 -8.80 1.46 10.19
N GLY A 249 -8.47 0.88 11.34
CA GLY A 249 -8.10 1.63 12.53
C GLY A 249 -6.59 1.65 12.73
N ALA A 250 -6.08 2.77 13.23
CA ALA A 250 -4.71 2.91 13.70
C ALA A 250 -4.67 3.64 15.05
N ASP A 251 -3.64 3.35 15.84
CA ASP A 251 -3.38 4.06 17.09
C ASP A 251 -2.70 5.43 16.85
N GLY A 252 -2.32 6.11 17.92
CA GLY A 252 -1.66 7.43 17.83
C GLY A 252 -0.32 7.41 17.10
N ASP A 253 0.35 6.25 17.05
CA ASP A 253 1.62 6.06 16.33
C ASP A 253 1.41 5.65 14.87
N GLY A 254 0.15 5.43 14.46
CA GLY A 254 -0.21 4.98 13.12
C GLY A 254 -0.11 3.47 12.93
N LEU A 255 0.07 2.69 14.00
CA LEU A 255 0.09 1.22 13.93
C LEU A 255 -1.34 0.69 13.79
N PRO A 256 -1.57 -0.35 12.96
CA PRO A 256 -2.88 -0.97 12.81
C PRO A 256 -3.46 -1.50 14.13
N THR A 257 -4.68 -1.08 14.49
CA THR A 257 -5.39 -1.60 15.67
C THR A 257 -6.16 -2.89 15.37
N LEU A 258 -6.41 -3.18 14.08
CA LEU A 258 -7.12 -4.35 13.57
C LEU A 258 -8.57 -4.48 14.04
N ASN A 259 -9.12 -3.45 14.68
CA ASN A 259 -10.46 -3.44 15.27
C ASN A 259 -11.33 -2.26 14.81
N GLY A 260 -10.86 -1.47 13.82
CA GLY A 260 -11.57 -0.30 13.31
C GLY A 260 -11.73 0.85 14.29
N GLN A 261 -10.98 0.86 15.39
CA GLN A 261 -10.93 1.96 16.37
C GLN A 261 -9.69 2.83 16.19
N GLY A 262 -9.73 4.04 16.75
CA GLY A 262 -8.63 5.01 16.69
C GLY A 262 -8.74 6.00 15.53
N ILE A 263 -7.61 6.37 14.94
CA ILE A 263 -7.53 7.24 13.76
C ILE A 263 -7.52 6.41 12.48
N TYR A 264 -7.85 7.02 11.35
CA TYR A 264 -7.68 6.32 10.08
C TYR A 264 -6.19 6.35 9.69
N PRO A 265 -5.59 5.21 9.30
CA PRO A 265 -4.16 5.15 9.01
C PRO A 265 -3.77 6.05 7.85
N ARG A 266 -2.74 6.87 8.08
CA ARG A 266 -2.06 7.66 7.04
C ARG A 266 -1.00 6.81 6.34
N PHE A 267 -0.64 7.17 5.11
CA PHE A 267 0.51 6.57 4.44
C PHE A 267 1.81 6.98 5.14
N PHE A 268 2.78 6.07 5.14
CA PHE A 268 4.14 6.35 5.55
C PHE A 268 5.00 6.66 4.34
N TYR A 269 6.00 7.52 4.51
CA TYR A 269 6.90 7.93 3.44
C TYR A 269 8.38 7.86 3.87
N PRO A 270 8.95 6.65 4.04
CA PRO A 270 10.35 6.51 4.41
C PRO A 270 11.29 7.10 3.34
N SER A 271 12.27 7.87 3.79
CA SER A 271 13.34 8.38 2.92
C SER A 271 14.40 7.30 2.67
N VAL A 272 14.79 7.13 1.41
CA VAL A 272 15.92 6.28 1.05
C VAL A 272 17.24 7.02 1.33
N GLN A 273 18.20 6.32 1.94
CA GLN A 273 19.55 6.81 2.18
C GLN A 273 20.50 6.34 1.08
N SER A 274 20.44 5.05 0.75
CA SER A 274 21.30 4.41 -0.25
C SER A 274 20.61 3.17 -0.82
N ALA A 275 21.08 2.70 -1.97
CA ALA A 275 20.66 1.44 -2.54
C ALA A 275 21.89 0.61 -2.95
N TYR A 276 21.77 -0.71 -2.81
CA TYR A 276 22.82 -1.67 -3.09
C TYR A 276 22.30 -2.73 -4.05
N ARG A 277 23.24 -3.40 -4.71
CA ARG A 277 22.97 -4.64 -5.44
C ARG A 277 23.10 -5.80 -4.47
N ARG A 278 22.19 -6.77 -4.57
CA ARG A 278 22.24 -7.99 -3.75
C ARG A 278 23.59 -8.68 -3.96
N PHE A 279 24.21 -9.08 -2.85
CA PHE A 279 25.53 -9.75 -2.82
C PHE A 279 26.68 -8.97 -3.47
N GLY A 280 26.59 -7.63 -3.56
CA GLY A 280 27.68 -6.82 -4.10
C GLY A 280 27.99 -7.08 -5.57
N ALA A 281 27.06 -7.66 -6.33
CA ALA A 281 27.29 -8.03 -7.73
C ALA A 281 27.67 -6.81 -8.61
N ASP A 282 28.69 -6.99 -9.44
CA ASP A 282 29.18 -5.96 -10.39
C ASP A 282 28.18 -5.65 -11.52
N ALA A 283 27.12 -6.46 -11.67
CA ALA A 283 26.02 -6.26 -12.59
C ALA A 283 24.67 -6.57 -11.92
N GLY A 284 23.59 -5.99 -12.45
CA GLY A 284 22.22 -6.23 -11.99
C GLY A 284 21.52 -5.00 -11.40
N PRO A 285 20.23 -5.13 -11.08
CA PRO A 285 19.43 -4.02 -10.56
C PRO A 285 19.76 -3.74 -9.09
N PHE A 286 19.56 -2.49 -8.66
CA PHE A 286 19.73 -2.11 -7.26
C PHE A 286 18.49 -2.50 -6.47
N ASN A 287 18.51 -3.70 -5.93
CA ASN A 287 17.37 -4.34 -5.29
C ASN A 287 17.45 -4.35 -3.77
N VAL A 288 18.46 -3.76 -3.16
CA VAL A 288 18.49 -3.57 -1.70
C VAL A 288 18.40 -2.09 -1.40
N ILE A 289 17.39 -1.69 -0.65
CA ILE A 289 17.18 -0.30 -0.24
C ILE A 289 17.51 -0.17 1.23
N ARG A 290 18.29 0.86 1.58
CA ARG A 290 18.51 1.29 2.95
C ARG A 290 17.76 2.58 3.22
N PHE A 291 16.95 2.59 4.27
CA PHE A 291 16.27 3.78 4.76
C PHE A 291 17.17 4.64 5.64
N LYS A 292 16.86 5.95 5.73
CA LYS A 292 17.58 6.86 6.63
C LYS A 292 17.39 6.44 8.09
N SER A 293 18.43 6.55 8.90
CA SER A 293 18.37 6.27 10.35
C SER A 293 17.42 7.18 11.13
N THR A 294 17.05 8.33 10.59
CA THR A 294 16.05 9.24 11.16
C THR A 294 14.60 8.80 10.89
N THR A 295 14.41 7.71 10.13
CA THR A 295 13.08 7.14 9.89
C THR A 295 12.54 6.55 11.19
N SER A 296 11.31 6.94 11.58
CA SER A 296 10.65 6.39 12.76
C SER A 296 10.61 4.86 12.74
N ALA A 297 10.78 4.23 13.90
CA ALA A 297 10.72 2.78 14.05
C ALA A 297 9.40 2.19 13.52
N THR A 298 8.28 2.89 13.74
CA THR A 298 6.95 2.49 13.25
C THR A 298 6.89 2.47 11.72
N VAL A 299 7.39 3.54 11.07
CA VAL A 299 7.45 3.64 9.61
C VAL A 299 8.35 2.55 9.04
N LEU A 300 9.49 2.31 9.68
CA LEU A 300 10.45 1.30 9.25
C LEU A 300 9.87 -0.12 9.39
N ALA A 301 9.17 -0.40 10.49
CA ALA A 301 8.50 -1.69 10.70
C ALA A 301 7.45 -1.96 9.63
N ALA A 302 6.67 -0.97 9.21
CA ALA A 302 5.70 -1.11 8.13
C ALA A 302 6.36 -1.27 6.74
N ALA A 303 7.39 -0.48 6.45
CA ALA A 303 8.10 -0.55 5.18
C ALA A 303 8.90 -1.86 4.98
N ARG A 304 9.23 -2.55 6.08
CA ARG A 304 10.03 -3.80 6.09
C ARG A 304 9.19 -5.09 6.01
N GLN A 305 7.87 -5.01 5.88
CA GLN A 305 7.06 -6.22 5.81
C GLN A 305 7.22 -6.92 4.46
N ILE A 306 7.47 -8.25 4.46
CA ILE A 306 7.51 -9.02 3.21
C ILE A 306 6.13 -8.99 2.55
N GLY A 307 6.08 -8.69 1.26
CA GLY A 307 4.86 -8.45 0.49
C GLY A 307 4.45 -6.97 0.43
N GLN A 308 5.07 -6.11 1.25
CA GLN A 308 4.78 -4.68 1.25
C GLN A 308 5.04 -4.06 -0.12
N GLN A 309 4.13 -3.20 -0.57
CA GLN A 309 4.27 -2.44 -1.81
C GLN A 309 4.79 -1.04 -1.49
N LEU A 310 5.89 -0.66 -2.13
CA LEU A 310 6.53 0.64 -2.02
C LEU A 310 6.33 1.39 -3.33
N LEU A 311 5.90 2.65 -3.24
CA LEU A 311 5.64 3.54 -4.37
C LEU A 311 6.63 4.69 -4.37
N ASP A 312 7.46 4.83 -5.40
CA ASP A 312 8.34 5.99 -5.51
C ASP A 312 7.63 7.23 -6.07
N ASN A 313 8.30 8.36 -5.94
CA ASN A 313 7.86 9.67 -6.43
C ASN A 313 7.74 9.80 -7.96
N GLU A 314 8.17 8.80 -8.75
CA GLU A 314 7.95 8.76 -10.20
C GLU A 314 6.82 7.78 -10.58
N GLY A 315 6.23 7.13 -9.59
CA GLY A 315 5.08 6.24 -9.73
C GLY A 315 5.43 4.80 -10.10
N ASN A 316 6.65 4.35 -9.82
CA ASN A 316 7.03 2.95 -9.92
C ASN A 316 6.71 2.20 -8.61
N PHE A 317 6.40 0.92 -8.75
CA PHE A 317 6.11 0.03 -7.63
C PHE A 317 7.22 -0.97 -7.41
N TYR A 318 7.46 -1.24 -6.14
CA TYR A 318 8.44 -2.22 -5.68
C TYR A 318 7.81 -3.09 -4.60
N THR A 319 7.95 -4.40 -4.71
CA THR A 319 7.50 -5.36 -3.69
C THR A 319 8.67 -5.71 -2.79
N VAL A 320 8.51 -5.64 -1.47
CA VAL A 320 9.49 -6.17 -0.52
C VAL A 320 9.43 -7.69 -0.56
N VAL A 321 10.46 -8.33 -1.13
CA VAL A 321 10.50 -9.80 -1.32
C VAL A 321 11.25 -10.51 -0.21
N ALA A 322 12.18 -9.82 0.45
CA ALA A 322 12.93 -10.35 1.56
C ALA A 322 13.45 -9.23 2.46
N LEU A 323 13.80 -9.61 3.69
CA LEU A 323 14.71 -8.83 4.50
C LEU A 323 16.12 -9.35 4.24
N PRO A 324 17.13 -8.47 4.14
CA PRO A 324 18.49 -8.93 3.96
C PRO A 324 18.87 -9.87 5.10
N ASP A 325 19.28 -11.06 4.68
CA ASP A 325 19.67 -12.20 5.49
C ASP A 325 20.92 -11.81 6.33
N GLU A 326 20.98 -12.24 7.59
CA GLU A 326 22.16 -12.04 8.45
C GLU A 326 23.38 -12.88 8.03
N THR A 327 23.24 -13.78 7.06
CA THR A 327 24.15 -14.93 6.86
C THR A 327 25.26 -14.71 5.82
N GLY A 328 25.42 -13.50 5.28
CA GLY A 328 26.53 -13.16 4.38
C GLY A 328 27.54 -12.21 5.01
N SER A 329 28.74 -12.69 5.36
CA SER A 329 29.80 -11.90 6.03
C SER A 329 30.45 -10.80 5.15
N GLU A 330 29.98 -10.56 3.93
CA GLU A 330 30.63 -9.66 2.96
C GLU A 330 29.65 -8.68 2.31
N VAL A 331 28.62 -8.29 3.05
CA VAL A 331 27.57 -7.45 2.49
C VAL A 331 27.76 -6.00 2.94
N PRO A 332 27.81 -5.00 2.02
CA PRO A 332 28.14 -3.60 2.34
C PRO A 332 27.25 -2.92 3.39
N TYR A 333 26.11 -3.51 3.70
CA TYR A 333 25.07 -2.99 4.60
C TYR A 333 24.88 -3.82 5.87
N GLN A 334 25.86 -4.66 6.25
CA GLN A 334 25.77 -5.55 7.43
C GLN A 334 25.45 -4.80 8.74
N ASN A 335 25.93 -3.56 8.91
CA ASN A 335 25.65 -2.75 10.09
C ASN A 335 24.27 -2.06 10.08
N PHE A 336 23.47 -2.27 9.04
CA PHE A 336 22.21 -1.58 8.79
C PHE A 336 21.09 -2.53 8.38
N LEU A 337 21.18 -3.82 8.74
CA LEU A 337 20.18 -4.83 8.36
C LEU A 337 18.77 -4.48 8.84
N ASP A 338 18.67 -3.80 9.98
CA ASP A 338 17.44 -3.28 10.56
C ASP A 338 16.81 -2.13 9.75
N GLN A 339 17.58 -1.50 8.86
CA GLN A 339 17.18 -0.40 7.99
C GLN A 339 17.02 -0.80 6.52
N CYS A 340 17.24 -2.07 6.19
CA CYS A 340 17.28 -2.52 4.80
C CYS A 340 16.11 -3.44 4.44
N VAL A 341 15.75 -3.40 3.15
CA VAL A 341 14.79 -4.29 2.50
C VAL A 341 15.33 -4.75 1.15
N VAL A 342 14.97 -5.96 0.74
CA VAL A 342 15.17 -6.44 -0.63
C VAL A 342 13.86 -6.27 -1.40
N ILE A 343 13.94 -5.62 -2.56
CA ILE A 343 12.79 -5.27 -3.38
C ILE A 343 12.81 -5.90 -4.77
N GLU A 344 11.64 -6.03 -5.38
CA GLU A 344 11.49 -6.47 -6.77
C GLU A 344 10.36 -5.69 -7.50
N PRO A 345 10.58 -5.17 -8.72
CA PRO A 345 11.88 -5.09 -9.41
C PRO A 345 12.90 -4.25 -8.63
N GLY A 346 14.18 -4.29 -8.98
CA GLY A 346 15.14 -3.37 -8.38
C GLY A 346 15.03 -1.96 -8.98
N LEU A 347 15.60 -0.96 -8.29
CA LEU A 347 15.57 0.42 -8.71
C LEU A 347 16.23 0.61 -10.10
N PRO A 348 15.63 1.43 -10.99
CA PRO A 348 16.26 1.90 -12.21
C PRO A 348 17.63 2.53 -11.97
N THR A 349 18.57 2.27 -12.87
CA THR A 349 19.97 2.75 -12.76
C THR A 349 20.08 4.28 -12.74
N GLY A 350 19.11 5.00 -13.33
CA GLY A 350 19.08 6.46 -13.39
C GLY A 350 18.87 7.17 -12.05
N TYR A 351 18.42 6.48 -11.01
CA TYR A 351 18.23 7.09 -9.68
C TYR A 351 19.54 7.35 -8.94
N LEU A 352 20.64 6.79 -9.41
CA LEU A 352 21.83 6.58 -8.61
C LEU A 352 23.00 7.39 -9.17
N GLN A 353 23.53 8.32 -8.38
CA GLN A 353 24.76 9.04 -8.67
C GLN A 353 25.88 8.44 -7.81
N SER A 354 26.92 7.90 -8.47
CA SER A 354 28.12 7.48 -7.76
C SER A 354 28.77 8.69 -7.11
N THR A 355 28.70 8.76 -5.78
CA THR A 355 29.36 9.82 -5.01
C THR A 355 30.85 9.56 -4.77
N SER A 356 31.37 8.41 -5.21
CA SER A 356 32.78 8.10 -5.11
C SER A 356 33.44 8.16 -6.48
N SER A 357 34.40 9.09 -6.64
CA SER A 357 35.40 9.06 -7.71
C SER A 357 36.38 7.87 -7.62
N LYS A 358 36.21 6.98 -6.63
CA LYS A 358 36.96 5.74 -6.49
C LYS A 358 36.14 4.58 -7.05
N SER A 359 36.68 3.87 -8.05
CA SER A 359 35.99 2.87 -8.88
C SER A 359 35.37 1.65 -8.16
N ASN A 360 35.55 1.51 -6.85
CA ASN A 360 35.19 0.29 -6.11
C ASN A 360 34.22 0.54 -4.93
N SER A 361 33.56 1.69 -4.85
CA SER A 361 32.55 1.92 -3.80
C SER A 361 31.18 1.43 -4.29
N SER A 362 30.70 0.37 -3.66
CA SER A 362 29.37 -0.22 -3.85
C SER A 362 28.23 0.64 -3.26
N ASP A 363 28.56 1.80 -2.69
CA ASP A 363 27.62 2.76 -2.11
C ASP A 363 27.25 3.82 -3.15
N VAL A 364 26.05 3.71 -3.71
CA VAL A 364 25.55 4.70 -4.66
C VAL A 364 24.47 5.54 -3.99
N ARG A 365 24.76 6.84 -3.83
CA ARG A 365 23.77 7.79 -3.30
C ARG A 365 22.83 8.18 -4.43
N SER A 366 21.58 8.44 -4.10
CA SER A 366 20.65 8.88 -5.13
C SER A 366 21.01 10.30 -5.56
N GLY A 367 21.18 10.51 -6.86
CA GLY A 367 21.38 11.85 -7.43
C GLY A 367 20.13 12.71 -7.37
N ARG A 368 19.00 12.08 -7.03
CA ARG A 368 17.69 12.67 -6.81
C ARG A 368 17.25 12.29 -5.40
N THR A 369 16.34 13.05 -4.79
CA THR A 369 15.74 12.58 -3.54
C THR A 369 14.74 11.46 -3.85
N LEU A 370 15.03 10.22 -3.46
CA LEU A 370 14.10 9.10 -3.53
C LEU A 370 13.34 8.97 -2.21
N GLU A 371 12.04 9.27 -2.26
CA GLU A 371 11.10 8.94 -1.19
C GLU A 371 10.21 7.81 -1.67
N LEU A 372 10.03 6.80 -0.81
CA LEU A 372 9.07 5.74 -1.04
C LEU A 372 7.84 6.01 -0.20
N LEU A 373 6.68 5.57 -0.66
CA LEU A 373 5.42 5.61 0.05
C LEU A 373 4.92 4.19 0.27
N CYS A 374 4.39 3.92 1.45
CA CYS A 374 3.80 2.63 1.79
C CYS A 374 2.64 2.77 2.77
N SER A 375 1.72 1.80 2.79
CA SER A 375 0.61 1.77 3.74
C SER A 375 1.02 1.13 5.06
N PRO A 376 0.37 1.45 6.20
CA PRO A 376 0.70 0.78 7.48
C PRO A 376 0.44 -0.72 7.53
N GLN A 377 -0.40 -1.23 6.62
CA GLN A 377 -0.68 -2.65 6.40
C GLN A 377 -0.24 -3.05 4.98
N ILE A 378 0.13 -4.31 4.77
CA ILE A 378 0.38 -4.85 3.42
C ILE A 378 -0.89 -4.69 2.58
N PRO A 379 -0.84 -3.96 1.46
CA PRO A 379 -2.00 -3.85 0.57
C PRO A 379 -2.23 -5.18 -0.14
N ALA A 380 -3.50 -5.56 -0.30
CA ALA A 380 -3.91 -6.72 -1.08
C ALA A 380 -3.61 -6.54 -2.57
N ALA A 381 -3.72 -5.30 -3.05
CA ALA A 381 -3.30 -4.92 -4.39
C ALA A 381 -2.96 -3.44 -4.44
N VAL A 382 -2.08 -3.08 -5.37
CA VAL A 382 -1.82 -1.69 -5.75
C VAL A 382 -1.87 -1.59 -7.26
N SER A 383 -2.48 -0.52 -7.77
CA SER A 383 -2.57 -0.25 -9.20
C SER A 383 -2.40 1.23 -9.48
N THR A 384 -2.06 1.59 -10.71
CA THR A 384 -2.07 2.98 -11.15
C THR A 384 -2.93 3.15 -12.38
N PHE A 385 -3.53 4.33 -12.50
CA PHE A 385 -4.16 4.77 -13.74
C PHE A 385 -3.88 6.25 -13.98
N LEU A 386 -4.03 6.66 -15.23
CA LEU A 386 -3.87 8.04 -15.63
C LEU A 386 -5.22 8.75 -15.65
N VAL A 387 -5.24 9.95 -15.09
CA VAL A 387 -6.35 10.90 -15.15
C VAL A 387 -5.87 12.11 -15.94
N ARG A 388 -6.68 12.53 -16.92
CA ARG A 388 -6.50 13.79 -17.64
C ARG A 388 -7.66 14.70 -17.21
N PRO A 389 -7.39 15.74 -16.40
CA PRO A 389 -8.42 16.62 -15.85
C PRO A 389 -9.24 17.36 -16.91
#